data_AF-A0A7C1MMG6-F1
#
_entry.id   AF-A0A7C1MMG6-F1
#
_cell.length_a   1.000
_cell.length_b   1.000
_cell.length_c   1.000
_cell.angle_alpha   90.00
_cell.angle_beta   90.00
_cell.angle_gamma   90.00
#
_symmetry.space_group_name_H-M   'P 1'
#
loop_
_entity.id
_entity.type
_entity.pdbx_description
1 polymer ?
#
loop_
_entity_poly.entity_id
_entity_poly.type
_entity_poly.pdbx_seq_one_letter_code
_entity_poly.pdbx_strand_id
1 'polypeptide(L)' 'MTKTMNPRQQKIIAGVIEEYTNTALPVSSELLADKYINDASSATIRNDMLELEKEGYLHQPHT' A
#
# COMPACT_ATOMS: atom_id res chain seq x y z
N MET A 1 -3.40 -8.12 -21.31
CA MET A 1 -4.63 -7.81 -20.55
C MET A 1 -4.23 -6.84 -19.45
N THR A 2 -4.79 -5.63 -19.39
CA THR A 2 -4.54 -4.70 -18.29
C THR A 2 -5.29 -5.20 -17.05
N LYS A 3 -4.56 -5.52 -15.98
CA LYS A 3 -5.18 -5.91 -14.72
C LYS A 3 -5.89 -4.70 -14.12
N THR A 4 -7.13 -4.91 -13.68
CA THR A 4 -7.90 -3.88 -12.98
C THR A 4 -7.57 -3.96 -11.49
N MET A 5 -7.06 -2.87 -10.91
CA MET A 5 -6.80 -2.78 -9.48
C MET A 5 -8.08 -3.00 -8.67
N ASN A 6 -7.97 -3.75 -7.58
CA ASN A 6 -9.11 -3.91 -6.67
C ASN A 6 -9.29 -2.66 -5.77
N PRO A 7 -10.47 -2.47 -5.17
CA PRO A 7 -10.75 -1.28 -4.35
C PRO A 7 -9.80 -1.10 -3.15
N ARG A 8 -9.30 -2.19 -2.56
CA ARG A 8 -8.37 -2.12 -1.43
C ARG A 8 -6.98 -1.68 -1.90
N GLN A 9 -6.50 -2.20 -3.02
CA GLN A 9 -5.27 -1.76 -3.67
C GLN A 9 -5.31 -0.26 -4.01
N GLN A 10 -6.45 0.25 -4.46
CA GLN A 10 -6.63 1.69 -4.69
C GLN A 10 -6.50 2.49 -3.39
N LYS A 11 -7.13 2.03 -2.30
CA LYS A 11 -6.96 2.64 -0.96
C LYS A 11 -5.52 2.58 -0.47
N ILE A 12 -4.81 1.48 -0.70
CA ILE A 12 -3.40 1.33 -0.33
C ILE A 12 -2.56 2.37 -1.04
N ILE A 13 -2.67 2.51 -2.36
CA ILE A 13 -1.91 3.52 -3.10
C ILE A 13 -2.25 4.93 -2.59
N ALA A 14 -3.53 5.24 -2.41
CA ALA A 14 -3.94 6.56 -1.91
C ALA A 14 -3.33 6.86 -0.53
N GLY A 15 -3.42 5.92 0.42
CA GLY A 15 -2.84 6.08 1.76
C GLY A 15 -1.32 6.16 1.75
N VAL A 16 -0.65 5.40 0.88
CA VAL A 16 0.81 5.49 0.73
C VAL A 16 1.22 6.86 0.19
N ILE A 17 0.54 7.36 -0.85
CA ILE A 17 0.82 8.68 -1.43
C ILE A 17 0.61 9.78 -0.38
N GLU A 18 -0.50 9.74 0.35
CA GLU A 18 -0.81 10.71 1.38
C GLU A 18 0.23 10.70 2.51
N GLU A 19 0.51 9.53 3.09
CA GLU A 19 1.46 9.43 4.20
C GLU A 19 2.88 9.79 3.76
N TYR A 20 3.31 9.33 2.58
CA TYR A 20 4.65 9.65 2.06
C TYR A 20 4.80 11.13 1.72
N THR A 21 3.77 11.76 1.17
CA THR A 21 3.78 13.21 0.89
C THR A 21 3.89 14.02 2.17
N ASN A 22 3.22 13.59 3.24
CA ASN A 22 3.22 14.30 4.51
C ASN A 22 4.49 14.09 5.34
N THR A 23 5.10 12.91 5.26
CA THR A 23 6.21 12.52 6.16
C THR A 23 7.56 12.41 5.47
N ALA A 24 7.58 12.21 4.14
CA ALA A 24 8.74 11.78 3.38
C ALA A 24 9.42 10.48 3.90
N LEU A 25 8.67 9.65 4.64
CA LEU A 25 9.15 8.40 5.23
C LEU A 25 8.49 7.18 4.56
N PRO A 26 9.19 6.03 4.50
CA PRO A 26 8.60 4.77 4.04
C PRO A 26 7.33 4.41 4.81
N VAL A 27 6.31 3.94 4.10
CA VAL A 27 4.99 3.66 4.66
C VAL A 27 4.86 2.16 4.93
N SER A 28 4.55 1.79 6.18
CA SER A 28 4.40 0.40 6.58
C SER A 28 2.96 -0.11 6.41
N SER A 29 2.80 -1.42 6.18
CA SER A 29 1.48 -2.06 6.12
C SER A 29 0.69 -1.97 7.43
N GLU A 30 1.38 -1.91 8.58
CA GLU A 30 0.76 -1.72 9.90
C GLU A 30 0.14 -0.33 10.02
N LEU A 31 0.88 0.71 9.63
CA LEU A 31 0.37 2.07 9.63
C LEU A 31 -0.82 2.24 8.66
N LEU A 32 -0.78 1.58 7.50
CA LEU A 32 -1.91 1.57 6.57
C LEU A 32 -3.15 0.87 7.15
N ALA A 33 -2.96 -0.24 7.86
CA ALA A 33 -4.05 -0.96 8.52
C ALA A 33 -4.72 -0.07 9.57
N ASP A 34 -3.95 0.63 10.38
CA ASP A 34 -4.45 1.39 11.52
C ASP A 34 -5.09 2.73 11.13
N LYS A 35 -4.54 3.40 10.10
CA LYS A 35 -4.99 4.75 9.73
C LYS A 35 -5.98 4.78 8.56
N TYR A 36 -5.83 3.87 7.59
CA TYR A 36 -6.52 3.99 6.29
C TYR A 36 -7.42 2.79 5.96
N ILE A 37 -7.13 1.58 6.47
CA ILE A 37 -7.75 0.32 6.04
C ILE A 37 -8.05 -0.60 7.24
N ASN A 38 -9.02 -0.18 8.06
CA ASN A 38 -9.39 -0.88 9.30
C ASN A 38 -10.11 -2.23 9.07
N ASP A 39 -10.48 -2.56 7.82
CA ASP A 39 -11.18 -3.79 7.45
C ASP A 39 -10.24 -4.92 6.97
N ALA A 40 -8.93 -4.71 7.01
CA ALA A 40 -7.94 -5.71 6.61
C ALA A 40 -6.76 -5.77 7.59
N SER A 41 -6.20 -6.96 7.80
CA SER A 41 -4.99 -7.13 8.61
C SER A 41 -3.76 -6.53 7.91
N SER A 42 -2.75 -6.13 8.69
CA SER A 42 -1.45 -5.71 8.14
C SER A 42 -0.82 -6.77 7.24
N ALA A 43 -0.99 -8.06 7.55
CA ALA A 43 -0.53 -9.17 6.72
C ALA A 43 -1.22 -9.20 5.34
N THR A 44 -2.53 -8.94 5.30
CA THR A 44 -3.30 -8.83 4.04
C THR A 44 -2.83 -7.64 3.23
N ILE A 45 -2.69 -6.47 3.85
CA ILE A 45 -2.24 -5.23 3.20
C ILE A 45 -0.82 -5.40 2.65
N ARG A 46 0.09 -6.03 3.40
CA ARG A 46 1.44 -6.33 2.92
C ARG A 46 1.42 -7.20 1.66
N ASN A 47 0.54 -8.19 1.58
CA ASN A 47 0.41 -9.02 0.37
C ASN A 47 -0.06 -8.21 -0.84
N ASP A 48 -1.01 -7.30 -0.65
CA ASP A 48 -1.44 -6.39 -1.73
C ASP A 48 -0.34 -5.40 -2.12
N MET A 49 0.42 -4.87 -1.15
CA MET A 49 1.58 -4.01 -1.44
C MET A 49 2.65 -4.75 -2.25
N LEU A 50 2.92 -6.02 -1.94
CA LEU A 50 3.83 -6.87 -2.74
C LEU A 50 3.31 -7.09 -4.16
N GLU A 51 1.99 -7.21 -4.33
CA GLU A 51 1.39 -7.33 -5.66
C GLU A 51 1.50 -6.01 -6.45
N LEU A 52 1.25 -4.88 -5.78
CA LEU A 52 1.41 -3.54 -6.36
C LEU A 52 2.87 -3.22 -6.72
N GLU A 53 3.83 -3.73 -5.94
CA GLU A 53 5.25 -3.61 -6.26
C GLU A 53 5.63 -4.42 -7.50
N LYS A 54 5.15 -5.67 -7.62
CA LYS A 54 5.35 -6.48 -8.83
C LYS A 54 4.77 -5.83 -10.08
N GLU A 55 3.71 -5.04 -9.92
CA GLU A 55 3.09 -4.27 -11.00
C GLU A 55 3.77 -2.93 -11.27
N GLY A 56 4.73 -2.51 -10.43
CA GLY A 56 5.50 -1.28 -10.59
C GLY A 56 4.84 -0.02 -10.02
N TYR A 57 3.76 -0.14 -9.24
CA TYR A 57 3.11 0.99 -8.59
C TYR A 57 3.82 1.44 -7.31
N LEU A 58 4.40 0.48 -6.58
CA LEU A 58 5.16 0.71 -5.36
C LEU A 58 6.58 0.17 -5.54
N HIS A 59 7.51 0.67 -4.75
CA HIS A 59 8.85 0.12 -4.68
C HIS A 59 9.41 0.28 -3.27
N GLN A 60 9.93 -0.81 -2.70
CA GLN A 60 10.68 -0.76 -1.45
C GLN A 60 12.19 -0.68 -1.79
N PRO A 61 12.85 0.46 -1.55
CA PRO A 61 14.25 0.64 -1.95
C PRO A 61 15.22 -0.29 -1.21
N HIS A 62 14.89 -0.69 0.02
CA HIS A 62 15.71 -1.57 0.87
C HIS A 62 14.83 -2.48 1.74
N THR A 63 15.29 -3.69 2.03
CA THR A 63 14.71 -4.57 3.07
C THR A 63 14.94 -4.06 4.48
#